data_AF-A0A965PA75-F1
#
_entry.id   AF-A0A965PA75-F1
#
_cell.length_a   1.000
_cell.length_b   1.000
_cell.length_c   1.000
_cell.angle_alpha   90.00
_cell.angle_beta   90.00
_cell.angle_gamma   90.00
#
_symmetry.space_group_name_H-M   'P 1'
#
loop_
_entity.id
_entity.type
_entity.pdbx_description
1 polymer ?
#
loop_
_entity_poly.entity_id
_entity_poly.type
_entity_poly.pdbx_seq_one_letter_code
_entity_poly.pdbx_strand_id
1 'polypeptide(L)'
;MKNAKQKIGTRKAKPSDSINLGVVEIGKARKAPKMVEIDVTYDDRAEKNLYKTGMRALKHDKKAVISYVITKALEEIAKCKK
;
A
#
# COMPACT_ATOMS: atom_id res chain seq x y z
N MET A 1 13.48 1.14 29.14
CA MET A 1 14.22 1.55 27.93
C MET A 1 13.21 1.98 26.87
N LYS A 2 13.44 3.14 26.23
CA LYS A 2 12.41 3.93 25.53
C LYS A 2 11.82 3.20 24.30
N ASN A 3 10.49 3.09 24.30
CA ASN A 3 9.61 2.66 23.20
C ASN A 3 9.67 3.59 21.98
N ALA A 4 10.85 3.83 21.41
CA ALA A 4 10.99 4.62 20.20
C ALA A 4 10.63 3.74 19.00
N LYS A 5 9.39 3.88 18.51
CA LYS A 5 8.97 3.33 17.21
C LYS A 5 10.05 3.68 16.18
N GLN A 6 10.59 2.67 15.49
CA GLN A 6 11.63 2.85 14.48
C GLN A 6 11.06 3.70 13.33
N LYS A 7 11.36 5.01 13.34
CA LYS A 7 10.91 5.95 12.32
C LYS A 7 11.85 5.88 11.12
N ILE A 8 11.59 4.94 10.21
CA ILE A 8 12.30 4.87 8.93
C ILE A 8 11.71 5.96 8.03
N GLY A 9 12.54 6.90 7.59
CA GLY A 9 12.19 7.83 6.50
C GLY A 9 11.33 9.06 6.85
N THR A 10 11.06 9.38 8.12
CA THR A 10 10.27 10.58 8.44
C THR A 10 11.13 11.85 8.40
N ARG A 11 11.27 12.48 7.23
CA ARG A 11 11.70 13.88 7.16
C ARG A 11 10.53 14.78 7.56
N LYS A 12 10.78 15.87 8.31
CA LYS A 12 9.75 16.89 8.54
C LYS A 12 9.36 17.49 7.19
N ALA A 13 8.06 17.61 6.93
CA ALA A 13 7.54 18.24 5.72
C ALA A 13 8.08 19.68 5.64
N LYS A 14 8.71 20.01 4.51
CA LYS A 14 9.12 21.38 4.19
C LYS A 14 7.93 22.14 3.62
N PRO A 15 7.89 23.49 3.69
CA PRO A 15 6.83 24.29 3.07
C PRO A 15 6.73 24.09 1.55
N SER A 16 7.80 23.62 0.91
CA SER A 16 7.87 23.25 -0.50
C SER A 16 7.30 21.85 -0.82
N ASP A 17 7.02 21.03 0.20
CA ASP A 17 6.46 19.70 0.00
C ASP A 17 4.99 19.82 -0.40
N SER A 18 4.57 19.02 -1.38
CA SER A 18 3.22 19.05 -1.92
C SER A 18 2.20 18.62 -0.85
N ILE A 19 1.56 19.62 -0.23
CA ILE A 19 0.56 19.49 0.83
C ILE A 19 -0.66 18.64 0.39
N ASN A 20 -0.85 18.44 -0.92
CA ASN A 20 -2.05 17.84 -1.52
C ASN A 20 -1.96 16.35 -1.89
N LEU A 21 -0.91 15.63 -1.49
CA LEU A 21 -0.78 14.20 -1.83
C LEU A 21 -1.62 13.27 -0.95
N GLY A 22 -1.99 13.71 0.25
CA GLY A 22 -2.64 12.88 1.27
C GLY A 22 -1.62 12.21 2.21
N VAL A 23 -2.12 11.62 3.30
CA VAL A 23 -1.30 10.96 4.34
C VAL A 23 -1.44 9.45 4.24
N VAL A 24 -0.29 8.76 4.22
CA VAL A 24 -0.20 7.30 4.37
C VAL A 24 0.59 7.00 5.63
N GLU A 25 -0.04 6.32 6.57
CA GLU A 25 0.60 5.85 7.80
C GLU A 25 0.93 4.37 7.68
N ILE A 26 2.19 4.04 7.91
CA ILE A 26 2.67 2.67 7.95
C ILE A 26 2.69 2.23 9.41
N GLY A 27 1.80 1.30 9.74
CA GLY A 27 1.63 0.71 11.05
C GLY A 27 2.70 -0.32 11.40
N LYS A 28 2.39 -1.21 12.34
CA LYS A 28 3.37 -2.18 12.84
C LYS A 28 3.55 -3.30 11.81
N ALA A 29 4.81 -3.56 11.48
CA ALA A 29 5.19 -4.77 10.76
C ALA A 29 5.09 -5.98 11.70
N ARG A 30 4.39 -7.03 11.26
CA ARG A 30 4.28 -8.33 11.94
C ARG A 30 5.01 -9.39 11.14
N LYS A 31 5.77 -10.25 11.83
CA LYS A 31 6.53 -11.34 11.21
C LYS A 31 5.57 -12.50 10.92
N ALA A 32 5.29 -12.74 9.65
CA ALA A 32 4.61 -13.95 9.19
C ALA A 32 5.66 -14.97 8.73
N PRO A 33 5.36 -16.29 8.74
CA PRO A 33 6.35 -17.35 8.49
C PRO A 33 7.08 -17.25 7.14
N LYS A 34 6.52 -16.55 6.14
CA LYS A 34 7.15 -16.32 4.83
C LYS A 34 7.11 -14.85 4.35
N MET A 35 6.46 -13.96 5.10
CA MET A 35 6.18 -12.59 4.66
C MET A 35 6.16 -11.62 5.85
N VAL A 36 6.15 -10.32 5.57
CA VAL A 36 5.93 -9.29 6.59
C VAL A 36 4.56 -8.68 6.34
N GLU A 37 3.65 -8.84 7.29
CA GLU A 37 2.36 -8.15 7.25
C GLU A 37 2.57 -6.72 7.75
N ILE A 38 2.11 -5.74 6.98
CA ILE A 38 2.24 -4.33 7.30
C ILE A 38 0.85 -3.73 7.29
N ASP A 39 0.44 -3.18 8.43
CA ASP A 39 -0.79 -2.39 8.49
C ASP A 39 -0.55 -1.07 7.76
N VAL A 40 -1.39 -0.72 6.79
CA VAL A 40 -1.31 0.55 6.06
C VAL A 40 -2.65 1.25 6.19
N THR A 41 -2.64 2.45 6.74
CA THR A 41 -3.81 3.34 6.78
C THR A 41 -3.54 4.55 5.91
N TYR A 42 -4.56 5.01 5.20
CA TYR A 42 -4.45 6.14 4.29
C TYR A 42 -5.71 6.99 4.35
N ASP A 43 -5.57 8.30 4.13
CA ASP A 43 -6.71 9.20 4.03
C ASP A 43 -7.35 9.17 2.63
N ASP A 44 -8.56 9.71 2.50
CA ASP A 44 -9.32 9.71 1.25
C ASP A 44 -8.58 10.39 0.08
N ARG A 45 -7.69 11.35 0.40
CA ARG A 45 -6.89 12.07 -0.60
C ARG A 45 -5.77 11.18 -1.13
N ALA A 46 -5.07 10.49 -0.24
CA ALA A 46 -4.04 9.52 -0.57
C ALA A 46 -4.64 8.37 -1.37
N GLU A 47 -5.82 7.85 -0.98
CA GLU A 47 -6.52 6.81 -1.74
C GLU A 47 -6.72 7.23 -3.20
N LYS A 48 -7.35 8.40 -3.42
CA LYS A 48 -7.66 8.90 -4.75
C LYS A 48 -6.41 9.13 -5.60
N ASN A 49 -5.35 9.68 -5.00
CA ASN A 49 -4.10 9.96 -5.69
C ASN A 49 -3.32 8.69 -6.02
N LEU A 50 -3.23 7.76 -5.07
CA LEU A 50 -2.55 6.47 -5.23
C LEU A 50 -3.26 5.62 -6.27
N TYR A 51 -4.60 5.56 -6.23
CA TYR A 51 -5.38 4.83 -7.21
C TYR A 51 -5.17 5.37 -8.62
N LYS A 52 -5.30 6.69 -8.82
CA LYS A 52 -5.09 7.33 -10.12
C LYS A 52 -3.68 7.10 -10.66
N THR A 53 -2.68 7.19 -9.80
CA THR A 53 -1.26 7.00 -10.17
C THR A 53 -0.97 5.53 -10.47
N GLY A 54 -1.49 4.61 -9.65
CA GLY A 54 -1.38 3.17 -9.85
C GLY A 54 -2.00 2.72 -11.17
N MET A 55 -3.20 3.21 -11.51
CA MET A 55 -3.85 2.91 -12.79
C MET A 55 -3.02 3.37 -14.00
N ARG A 56 -2.37 4.54 -13.90
CA ARG A 56 -1.45 5.03 -14.95
C ARG A 56 -0.21 4.15 -15.07
N ALA A 57 0.37 3.73 -13.95
CA ALA A 57 1.53 2.82 -13.96
C ALA A 57 1.17 1.44 -14.53
N LEU A 58 0.02 0.88 -14.14
CA LEU A 58 -0.49 -0.41 -14.60
C LEU A 58 -0.72 -0.46 -16.11
N LYS A 59 -1.09 0.67 -16.74
CA LYS A 59 -1.24 0.76 -18.21
C LYS A 59 0.03 0.33 -18.95
N HIS A 60 1.20 0.54 -18.35
CA HIS A 60 2.49 0.22 -18.93
C HIS A 60 3.08 -1.10 -18.42
N ASP A 61 2.46 -1.73 -17.41
CA ASP A 61 2.93 -2.98 -16.81
C ASP A 61 1.92 -4.11 -17.03
N LYS A 62 2.02 -4.75 -18.21
CA LYS A 62 1.19 -5.88 -18.61
C LYS A 62 1.30 -7.07 -17.63
N LYS A 63 2.47 -7.29 -17.03
CA LYS A 63 2.70 -8.43 -16.13
C LYS A 63 1.95 -8.23 -14.80
N ALA A 64 1.98 -7.01 -14.27
CA ALA A 64 1.22 -6.65 -13.06
C ALA A 64 -0.29 -6.84 -13.27
N VAL A 65 -0.83 -6.41 -14.43
CA VAL A 65 -2.25 -6.58 -14.75
C VAL A 65 -2.65 -8.06 -14.81
N ILE A 66 -1.88 -8.89 -15.51
CA ILE A 66 -2.17 -10.33 -15.62
C ILE A 66 -2.10 -11.00 -14.24
N SER A 67 -1.08 -10.68 -13.44
CA SER A 67 -0.92 -11.22 -12.09
C SER A 67 -2.11 -10.88 -11.18
N TYR A 68 -2.58 -9.63 -11.23
CA TYR A 68 -3.75 -9.17 -10.48
C TYR A 68 -5.01 -9.96 -10.83
N VAL A 69 -5.29 -10.14 -12.13
CA VAL A 69 -6.47 -10.87 -12.61
C VAL A 69 -6.42 -12.34 -12.17
N ILE A 70 -5.28 -13.01 -12.31
CA ILE A 70 -5.12 -14.42 -11.87
C ILE A 70 -5.36 -14.53 -10.36
N THR A 71 -4.77 -13.63 -9.57
CA THR A 71 -4.91 -13.64 -8.10
C THR A 71 -6.37 -13.47 -7.69
N LYS A 72 -7.08 -12.52 -8.30
CA LYS A 72 -8.51 -12.30 -8.03
C LYS A 72 -9.38 -13.49 -8.43
N ALA A 73 -9.11 -14.10 -9.58
CA ALA A 73 -9.84 -15.30 -10.01
C ALA A 73 -9.65 -16.46 -9.02
N LEU A 74 -8.43 -16.67 -8.53
CA LEU A 74 -8.13 -17.70 -7.53
C LEU A 74 -8.80 -17.42 -6.17
N GLU A 75 -8.81 -16.15 -5.72
CA GLU A 75 -9.50 -15.73 -4.51
C GLU A 75 -11.01 -16.03 -4.58
N GLU A 76 -11.67 -15.72 -5.70
CA GLU A 76 -13.10 -16.00 -5.88
C GLU A 76 -13.40 -17.50 -5.93
N ILE A 77 -12.58 -18.29 -6.62
CA ILE A 77 -12.69 -19.76 -6.61
C ILE A 77 -12.56 -20.31 -5.18
N ALA A 78 -11.62 -19.77 -4.39
CA ALA A 78 -11.42 -20.20 -3.01
C ALA A 78 -12.61 -19.83 -2.11
N LYS A 79 -13.26 -18.68 -2.34
CA LYS A 79 -14.49 -18.28 -1.61
C LYS A 79 -15.69 -19.16 -1.97
N CYS A 80 -15.86 -19.52 -3.25
CA CYS A 80 -16.97 -20.37 -3.71
C CYS A 80 -16.88 -21.83 -3.25
N LYS A 81 -15.72 -22.28 -2.74
CA LYS A 81 -15.52 -23.64 -2.20
C LYS A 81 -15.75 -23.74 -0.68
N LYS A 82 -16.17 -22.65 -0.03
CA LYS A 82 -16.68 -22.64 1.35
C LYS A 82 -18.19 -22.83 1.36
#